data_AF-X1MZA2-F1
#
_entry.id   AF-X1MZA2-F1
#
_cell.length_a   1.000
_cell.length_b   1.000
_cell.length_c   1.000
_cell.angle_alpha   90.00
_cell.angle_beta   90.00
_cell.angle_gamma   90.00
#
_symmetry.space_group_name_H-M   'P 1'
#
loop_
_entity.id
_entity.type
_entity.pdbx_description
1 polymer ?
#
loop_
_entity_poly.entity_id
_entity_poly.type
_entity_poly.pdbx_seq_one_letter_code
_entity_poly.pdbx_strand_id
1 'polypeptide(L)'
;ETILKKEEIEYEKPALFLIAREATGSIRDAESLLDKIISFSGKGKSIKKEVVGKLLGNIETELIIQFMEYLSEKDVKKTVSFLNKSIDKGINLQQFIKALNNYLREILLLKIDSQFEDSLISSLTSEEKEKIKEFAKKLSSEEIHEILEKFMEAENKMKYSSIIQLPLELAIVEICSKKE
;
A
#
# COMPACT_ATOMS: atom_id res chain seq x y z
N GLU A 1 4.95 6.53 20.98
CA GLU A 1 4.25 6.09 22.21
C GLU A 1 4.42 7.04 23.38
N THR A 2 5.66 7.38 23.79
CA THR A 2 5.92 8.21 24.99
C THR A 2 5.15 9.53 25.01
N ILE A 3 5.13 10.26 23.89
CA ILE A 3 4.40 11.53 23.73
C ILE A 3 2.90 11.32 23.98
N LEU A 4 2.27 10.39 23.26
CA LEU A 4 0.84 10.12 23.35
C LEU A 4 0.38 9.63 24.74
N LYS A 5 1.21 8.83 25.42
CA LYS A 5 0.93 8.41 26.81
C LYS A 5 0.96 9.59 27.77
N LYS A 6 1.86 10.56 27.56
CA LYS A 6 1.96 11.77 28.39
C LYS A 6 0.77 12.71 28.17
N GLU A 7 0.21 12.73 26.96
CA GLU A 7 -0.95 13.56 26.60
C GLU A 7 -2.30 12.87 26.79
N GLU A 8 -2.32 11.64 27.33
CA GLU A 8 -3.53 10.83 27.54
C GLU A 8 -4.36 10.62 26.26
N ILE A 9 -3.66 10.40 25.13
CA ILE A 9 -4.26 10.13 23.82
C ILE A 9 -4.16 8.62 23.56
N GLU A 10 -5.30 7.98 23.32
CA GLU A 10 -5.38 6.59 22.86
C GLU A 10 -4.84 6.47 21.43
N TYR A 11 -4.31 5.30 21.08
CA TYR A 11 -3.74 5.08 19.75
C TYR A 11 -3.74 3.61 19.36
N GLU A 12 -3.80 3.38 18.06
CA GLU A 12 -3.54 2.08 17.45
C GLU A 12 -2.05 1.97 17.09
N LYS A 13 -1.40 0.87 17.45
CA LYS A 13 0.02 0.64 17.10
C LYS A 13 0.30 0.76 15.59
N PRO A 14 -0.52 0.18 14.68
CA PRO A 14 -0.36 0.36 13.24
C PRO A 14 -0.30 1.83 12.80
N ALA A 15 -1.07 2.71 13.44
CA ALA A 15 -1.06 4.14 13.13
C ALA A 15 0.31 4.78 13.43
N LEU A 16 0.97 4.39 14.53
CA LEU A 16 2.31 4.91 14.86
C LEU A 16 3.37 4.43 13.89
N PHE A 17 3.28 3.17 13.44
CA PHE A 17 4.19 2.65 12.42
C PHE A 17 4.03 3.36 11.08
N LEU A 18 2.81 3.73 10.69
CA LEU A 18 2.58 4.54 9.49
C LEU A 18 3.26 5.92 9.60
N ILE A 19 3.12 6.60 10.75
CA ILE A 19 3.80 7.89 10.99
C ILE A 19 5.31 7.73 10.91
N ALA A 20 5.87 6.69 11.56
CA ALA A 20 7.31 6.43 11.55
C ALA A 20 7.85 6.13 10.14
N ARG A 21 7.07 5.39 9.34
CA ARG A 21 7.38 5.07 7.95
C ARG A 21 7.39 6.32 7.08
N GLU A 22 6.39 7.19 7.22
CA GLU A 22 6.31 8.45 6.47
C GLU A 22 7.42 9.43 6.88
N ALA A 23 7.80 9.43 8.15
CA ALA A 23 8.92 10.22 8.66
C ALA A 23 10.30 9.67 8.24
N THR A 24 10.38 8.53 7.56
CA THR A 24 11.63 7.91 7.09
C THR A 24 12.70 7.71 8.18
N GLY A 25 12.28 7.52 9.44
CA GLY A 25 13.17 7.35 10.59
C GLY A 25 13.67 8.66 11.25
N SER A 26 13.25 9.83 10.76
CA SER A 26 13.54 11.11 11.40
C SER A 26 12.58 11.37 12.56
N ILE A 27 13.11 11.41 13.79
CA ILE A 27 12.27 11.62 14.98
C ILE A 27 11.59 13.00 14.98
N ARG A 28 12.24 14.01 14.41
CA ARG A 28 11.72 15.36 14.29
C ARG A 28 10.56 15.44 13.30
N ASP A 29 10.67 14.73 12.19
CA ASP A 29 9.59 14.67 11.20
C ASP A 29 8.43 13.84 11.73
N ALA A 30 8.72 12.75 12.46
CA ALA A 30 7.70 11.94 13.13
C ALA A 30 6.92 12.76 14.17
N GLU A 31 7.60 13.57 14.98
CA GLU A 31 6.97 14.49 15.95
C GLU A 31 6.14 15.56 15.23
N SER A 32 6.68 16.18 14.18
CA SER A 32 5.95 17.20 13.39
C SER A 32 4.71 16.63 12.69
N LEU A 33 4.76 15.38 12.22
CA LEU A 33 3.61 14.68 11.65
C LEU A 33 2.59 14.30 12.74
N LEU A 34 3.07 13.86 13.90
CA LEU A 34 2.23 13.53 15.05
C LEU A 34 1.42 14.74 15.52
N ASP A 35 2.06 15.90 15.66
CA ASP A 35 1.40 17.16 16.06
C ASP A 35 0.29 17.57 15.08
N LYS A 36 0.55 17.40 13.77
CA LYS A 36 -0.48 17.63 12.74
C LYS A 36 -1.64 16.67 12.93
N ILE A 37 -1.38 15.38 13.09
CA ILE A 37 -2.43 14.35 13.25
C ILE A 37 -3.28 14.61 14.50
N ILE A 38 -2.65 14.97 15.62
CA ILE A 38 -3.36 15.33 16.86
C ILE A 38 -4.24 16.56 16.62
N SER A 39 -3.71 17.59 15.96
CA SER A 39 -4.47 18.81 15.64
C SER A 39 -5.69 18.53 14.74
N PHE A 40 -5.54 17.63 13.77
CA PHE A 40 -6.61 17.24 12.82
C PHE A 40 -7.64 16.27 13.41
N SER A 41 -7.24 15.39 14.32
CA SER A 41 -8.16 14.43 14.97
C SER A 41 -9.11 15.11 15.97
N GLY A 42 -8.92 16.41 16.22
CA GLY A 42 -9.73 17.22 17.13
C GLY A 42 -9.62 16.70 18.58
N LYS A 43 -10.58 17.05 19.44
CA LYS A 43 -10.68 16.52 20.81
C LYS A 43 -10.95 14.99 20.87
N GLY A 44 -10.97 14.30 19.73
CA GLY A 44 -11.05 12.85 19.67
C GLY A 44 -9.75 12.27 20.20
N LYS A 45 -9.79 11.74 21.42
CA LYS A 45 -8.64 11.17 22.14
C LYS A 45 -8.11 9.87 21.53
N SER A 46 -8.24 9.63 20.23
CA SER A 46 -7.86 8.35 19.63
C SER A 46 -7.26 8.52 18.23
N ILE A 47 -6.00 8.11 18.07
CA ILE A 47 -5.29 8.08 16.79
C ILE A 47 -5.45 6.70 16.16
N LYS A 48 -6.28 6.63 15.12
CA LYS A 48 -6.58 5.40 14.36
C LYS A 48 -5.81 5.32 13.05
N LYS A 49 -5.50 4.11 12.58
CA LYS A 49 -4.73 3.86 11.35
C LYS A 49 -5.38 4.52 10.13
N GLU A 50 -6.69 4.43 10.00
CA GLU A 50 -7.43 4.92 8.83
C GLU A 50 -7.41 6.46 8.76
N VAL A 51 -7.51 7.11 9.93
CA VAL A 51 -7.45 8.58 10.02
C VAL A 51 -6.07 9.08 9.65
N VAL A 52 -5.02 8.43 10.18
CA VAL A 52 -3.62 8.75 9.83
C VAL A 52 -3.38 8.53 8.34
N GLY A 53 -3.79 7.38 7.80
CA GLY A 53 -3.65 7.08 6.38
C GLY A 53 -4.30 8.14 5.49
N LYS A 54 -5.54 8.55 5.81
CA LYS A 54 -6.24 9.61 5.05
C LYS A 54 -5.55 10.96 5.13
N LEU A 55 -5.05 11.36 6.31
CA LEU A 55 -4.34 12.63 6.49
C LEU A 55 -3.00 12.67 5.76
N LEU A 56 -2.31 11.53 5.67
CA LEU A 56 -1.06 11.40 4.91
C LEU A 56 -1.30 11.21 3.40
N GLY A 57 -2.55 11.01 2.98
CA GLY A 57 -2.89 10.71 1.58
C GLY A 57 -2.41 9.32 1.17
N ASN A 58 -2.33 8.38 2.11
CA ASN A 58 -1.95 7.01 1.82
C ASN A 58 -3.13 6.27 1.20
N ILE A 59 -2.80 5.35 0.31
CA ILE A 59 -3.78 4.43 -0.27
C ILE A 59 -4.16 3.42 0.79
N GLU A 60 -5.46 3.21 0.98
CA GLU A 60 -6.00 2.18 1.88
C GLU A 60 -5.46 0.81 1.45
N THR A 61 -4.86 0.07 2.39
CA THR A 61 -4.22 -1.23 2.10
C THR A 61 -5.24 -2.23 1.54
N GLU A 62 -6.50 -2.14 1.97
CA GLU A 62 -7.61 -2.94 1.48
C GLU A 62 -7.84 -2.77 -0.03
N LEU A 63 -7.64 -1.56 -0.58
CA LEU A 63 -7.75 -1.32 -2.03
C LEU A 63 -6.64 -2.04 -2.80
N ILE A 64 -5.43 -2.07 -2.24
CA ILE A 64 -4.29 -2.79 -2.83
C ILE A 64 -4.53 -4.31 -2.76
N ILE A 65 -5.01 -4.80 -1.62
CA ILE A 65 -5.38 -6.21 -1.44
C ILE A 65 -6.44 -6.62 -2.47
N GLN A 66 -7.53 -5.86 -2.57
CA GLN A 66 -8.62 -6.17 -3.50
C GLN A 66 -8.17 -6.14 -4.96
N PHE A 67 -7.32 -5.17 -5.34
CA PHE A 67 -6.72 -5.13 -6.67
C PHE A 67 -5.87 -6.39 -6.94
N MET A 68 -5.03 -6.78 -5.98
CA MET A 68 -4.19 -7.97 -6.08
C MET A 68 -5.01 -9.27 -6.15
N GLU A 69 -6.16 -9.35 -5.46
CA GLU A 69 -7.07 -10.49 -5.57
C GLU A 69 -7.53 -10.67 -7.03
N TYR A 70 -8.08 -9.62 -7.66
CA TYR A 70 -8.51 -9.67 -9.06
C TYR A 70 -7.36 -9.95 -10.04
N LEU A 71 -6.20 -9.35 -9.80
CA LEU A 71 -5.01 -9.57 -10.62
C LEU A 71 -4.54 -11.03 -10.54
N SER A 72 -4.53 -11.62 -9.33
CA SER A 72 -4.12 -13.00 -9.09
C SER A 72 -5.09 -14.04 -9.68
N GLU A 73 -6.38 -13.69 -9.76
CA GLU A 73 -7.39 -14.48 -10.49
C GLU A 73 -7.21 -14.41 -12.02
N LYS A 74 -6.28 -13.60 -12.51
CA LYS A 74 -6.03 -13.33 -13.94
C LYS A 74 -7.27 -12.79 -14.66
N ASP A 75 -8.18 -12.14 -13.93
CA ASP A 75 -9.40 -11.55 -14.48
C ASP A 75 -9.12 -10.11 -14.95
N VAL A 76 -8.68 -9.97 -16.21
CA VAL A 76 -8.36 -8.67 -16.84
C VAL A 76 -9.54 -7.70 -16.68
N LYS A 77 -10.76 -8.17 -16.94
CA LYS A 77 -11.96 -7.33 -16.98
C LYS A 77 -12.26 -6.75 -15.60
N LYS A 78 -12.25 -7.59 -14.55
CA LYS A 78 -12.45 -7.11 -13.17
C LYS A 78 -11.34 -6.18 -12.74
N THR A 79 -10.09 -6.53 -13.03
CA THR A 79 -8.92 -5.76 -12.57
C THR A 79 -8.90 -4.36 -13.18
N VAL A 80 -9.07 -4.24 -14.50
CA VAL A 80 -9.14 -2.94 -15.18
C VAL A 80 -10.36 -2.14 -14.73
N SER A 81 -11.54 -2.78 -14.58
CA SER A 81 -12.74 -2.08 -14.11
C SER A 81 -12.56 -1.55 -12.68
N PHE A 82 -11.91 -2.32 -11.81
CA PHE A 82 -11.62 -1.90 -10.44
C PHE A 82 -10.67 -0.69 -10.43
N LEU A 83 -9.60 -0.72 -11.23
CA LEU A 83 -8.67 0.40 -11.37
C LEU A 83 -9.43 1.69 -11.78
N ASN A 84 -10.19 1.62 -12.87
CA ASN A 84 -10.91 2.78 -13.40
C ASN A 84 -11.95 3.32 -12.41
N LYS A 85 -12.73 2.44 -11.76
CA LYS A 85 -13.66 2.87 -10.69
C LYS A 85 -12.96 3.50 -9.50
N SER A 86 -11.75 3.05 -9.18
CA SER A 86 -10.96 3.63 -8.08
C SER A 86 -10.51 5.05 -8.44
N ILE A 87 -10.09 5.26 -9.69
CA ILE A 87 -9.73 6.59 -10.21
C ILE A 87 -10.95 7.52 -10.24
N ASP A 88 -12.11 7.03 -10.67
CA ASP A 88 -13.37 7.80 -10.68
C ASP A 88 -13.79 8.25 -9.27
N LYS A 89 -13.43 7.47 -8.24
CA LYS A 89 -13.62 7.82 -6.83
C LYS A 89 -12.59 8.82 -6.29
N GLY A 90 -11.67 9.30 -7.12
CA GLY A 90 -10.66 10.30 -6.77
C GLY A 90 -9.35 9.73 -6.23
N ILE A 91 -9.09 8.42 -6.40
CA ILE A 91 -7.81 7.84 -6.02
C ILE A 91 -6.68 8.45 -6.87
N ASN A 92 -5.63 8.91 -6.20
CA ASN A 92 -4.42 9.36 -6.87
C ASN A 92 -3.65 8.16 -7.43
N LEU A 93 -3.57 8.07 -8.76
CA LEU A 93 -2.99 6.93 -9.44
C LEU A 93 -1.47 6.76 -9.19
N GLN A 94 -0.74 7.87 -8.97
CA GLN A 94 0.69 7.80 -8.63
C GLN A 94 0.91 7.24 -7.22
N GLN A 95 0.06 7.61 -6.26
CA GLN A 95 0.12 7.03 -4.92
C GLN A 95 -0.30 5.56 -4.95
N PHE A 96 -1.31 5.22 -5.75
CA PHE A 96 -1.77 3.83 -5.96
C PHE A 96 -0.64 2.93 -6.45
N ILE A 97 0.04 3.30 -7.54
CA ILE A 97 1.10 2.44 -8.09
C ILE A 97 2.31 2.34 -7.15
N LYS A 98 2.65 3.41 -6.44
CA LYS A 98 3.71 3.37 -5.40
C LYS A 98 3.35 2.43 -4.25
N ALA A 99 2.11 2.49 -3.77
CA ALA A 99 1.62 1.60 -2.73
C ALA A 99 1.61 0.14 -3.20
N LEU A 100 1.16 -0.11 -4.43
CA LEU A 100 1.17 -1.43 -5.06
C LEU A 100 2.59 -2.00 -5.19
N ASN A 101 3.54 -1.22 -5.73
CA ASN A 101 4.94 -1.64 -5.86
C ASN A 101 5.57 -1.95 -4.50
N ASN A 102 5.30 -1.13 -3.48
CA ASN A 102 5.76 -1.40 -2.12
C ASN A 102 5.17 -2.70 -1.56
N TYR A 103 3.87 -2.93 -1.75
CA TYR A 103 3.19 -4.12 -1.28
C TYR A 103 3.73 -5.40 -1.96
N LEU A 104 3.93 -5.36 -3.28
CA LEU A 104 4.58 -6.44 -4.04
C LEU A 104 6.02 -6.71 -3.57
N ARG A 105 6.78 -5.65 -3.29
CA ARG A 105 8.13 -5.76 -2.72
C ARG A 105 8.10 -6.42 -1.34
N GLU A 106 7.15 -6.04 -0.47
CA GLU A 106 6.99 -6.64 0.85
C GLU A 106 6.69 -8.15 0.74
N ILE A 107 5.79 -8.56 -0.16
CA ILE A 107 5.51 -9.98 -0.46
C ILE A 107 6.79 -10.69 -0.94
N LEU A 108 7.52 -10.11 -1.90
CA LEU A 108 8.75 -10.70 -2.45
C LEU A 108 9.81 -10.94 -1.37
N LEU A 109 10.04 -9.94 -0.51
CA LEU A 109 11.04 -10.04 0.56
C LEU A 109 10.64 -11.09 1.61
N LEU A 110 9.36 -11.20 1.94
CA LEU A 110 8.87 -12.25 2.85
C LEU A 110 9.06 -13.66 2.28
N LYS A 111 9.02 -13.82 0.96
CA LYS A 111 9.34 -15.11 0.32
C LYS A 111 10.82 -15.44 0.34
N ILE A 112 11.68 -14.42 0.34
CA ILE A 112 13.14 -14.61 0.43
C ILE A 112 13.52 -14.98 1.86
N ASP A 113 13.03 -14.23 2.84
CA ASP A 113 13.28 -14.51 4.25
C ASP A 113 12.12 -14.04 5.14
N SER A 114 11.60 -14.97 5.95
CA SER A 114 10.59 -14.69 6.97
C SER A 114 11.06 -13.72 8.05
N GLN A 115 12.37 -13.53 8.25
CA GLN A 115 12.93 -12.57 9.21
C GLN A 115 12.58 -11.11 8.88
N PHE A 116 12.19 -10.81 7.64
CA PHE A 116 11.76 -9.46 7.27
C PHE A 116 10.37 -9.09 7.79
N GLU A 117 9.62 -10.03 8.37
CA GLU A 117 8.24 -9.83 8.84
C GLU A 117 8.12 -8.70 9.88
N ASP A 118 9.02 -8.67 10.87
CA ASP A 118 8.94 -7.70 11.97
C ASP A 118 9.22 -6.26 11.53
N SER A 119 9.98 -6.08 10.45
CA SER A 119 10.37 -4.78 9.92
C SER A 119 9.36 -4.24 8.90
N LEU A 120 9.04 -5.06 7.89
CA LEU A 120 8.35 -4.60 6.68
C LEU A 120 6.84 -4.43 6.89
N ILE A 121 6.21 -5.35 7.61
CA ILE A 121 4.74 -5.39 7.75
C ILE A 121 4.27 -4.96 9.14
N SER A 122 5.14 -4.34 9.94
CA SER A 122 4.82 -3.83 11.29
C SER A 122 3.65 -2.84 11.30
N SER A 123 3.51 -2.05 10.23
CA SER A 123 2.40 -1.10 10.03
C SER A 123 1.07 -1.73 9.61
N LEU A 124 1.05 -3.03 9.34
CA LEU A 124 -0.14 -3.74 8.90
C LEU A 124 -0.89 -4.37 10.06
N THR A 125 -2.22 -4.45 9.92
CA THR A 125 -3.10 -5.16 10.83
C THR A 125 -2.90 -6.68 10.70
N SER A 126 -3.35 -7.46 11.67
CA SER A 126 -3.24 -8.92 11.61
C SER A 126 -3.91 -9.51 10.36
N GLU A 127 -5.07 -8.97 9.97
CA GLU A 127 -5.81 -9.40 8.77
C GLU A 127 -5.03 -9.12 7.48
N GLU A 128 -4.42 -7.94 7.36
CA GLU A 128 -3.60 -7.57 6.21
C GLU A 128 -2.34 -8.45 6.10
N LYS A 129 -1.71 -8.77 7.24
CA LYS A 129 -0.56 -9.69 7.28
C LYS A 129 -0.95 -11.09 6.80
N GLU A 130 -2.12 -11.59 7.18
CA GLU A 130 -2.63 -12.87 6.71
C GLU A 130 -2.84 -12.87 5.19
N LYS A 131 -3.42 -11.78 4.65
CA LYS A 131 -3.60 -11.60 3.20
C LYS A 131 -2.26 -11.58 2.44
N ILE A 132 -1.26 -10.87 2.94
CA ILE A 132 0.10 -10.90 2.37
C ILE A 132 0.65 -12.33 2.34
N LYS A 133 0.54 -13.06 3.45
CA LYS A 133 1.01 -14.45 3.54
C LYS A 133 0.24 -15.37 2.59
N GLU A 134 -1.04 -15.12 2.37
CA GLU A 134 -1.84 -15.85 1.39
C GLU A 134 -1.33 -15.61 -0.04
N PHE A 135 -1.08 -14.36 -0.43
CA PHE A 135 -0.51 -14.04 -1.75
C PHE A 135 0.89 -14.60 -1.94
N ALA A 136 1.74 -14.53 -0.91
CA ALA A 136 3.09 -15.10 -0.93
C ALA A 136 3.08 -16.63 -1.20
N LYS A 137 2.01 -17.32 -0.79
CA LYS A 137 1.78 -18.74 -1.07
C LYS A 137 1.16 -19.00 -2.45
N LYS A 138 0.23 -18.14 -2.89
CA LYS A 138 -0.50 -18.31 -4.17
C LYS A 138 0.36 -18.03 -5.39
N LEU A 139 1.19 -16.98 -5.34
CA LEU A 139 2.03 -16.55 -6.46
C LEU A 139 3.44 -17.10 -6.31
N SER A 140 4.07 -17.55 -7.40
CA SER A 140 5.49 -17.91 -7.42
C SER A 140 6.38 -16.68 -7.21
N SER A 141 7.64 -16.88 -6.80
CA SER A 141 8.58 -15.76 -6.66
C SER A 141 8.92 -15.13 -8.03
N GLU A 142 8.93 -15.93 -9.10
CA GLU A 142 9.10 -15.43 -10.46
C GLU A 142 7.88 -14.62 -10.90
N GLU A 143 6.66 -15.08 -10.60
CA GLU A 143 5.43 -14.33 -10.91
C GLU A 143 5.41 -12.97 -10.21
N ILE A 144 5.76 -12.90 -8.93
CA ILE A 144 5.82 -11.63 -8.19
C ILE A 144 6.89 -10.71 -8.80
N HIS A 145 8.05 -11.26 -9.15
CA HIS A 145 9.12 -10.49 -9.79
C HIS A 145 8.66 -9.89 -11.12
N GLU A 146 8.02 -10.67 -11.97
CA GLU A 146 7.51 -10.21 -13.26
C GLU A 146 6.43 -9.14 -13.10
N ILE A 147 5.46 -9.36 -12.19
CA ILE A 147 4.41 -8.39 -11.88
C ILE A 147 5.01 -7.07 -11.42
N LEU A 148 6.01 -7.12 -10.52
CA LEU A 148 6.68 -5.94 -10.00
C LEU A 148 7.44 -5.20 -11.11
N GLU A 149 8.17 -5.90 -11.97
CA GLU A 149 8.89 -5.29 -13.09
C GLU A 149 7.93 -4.55 -14.04
N LYS A 150 6.81 -5.19 -14.40
CA LYS A 150 5.79 -4.60 -15.28
C LYS A 150 5.15 -3.36 -14.67
N PHE A 151 4.84 -3.37 -13.38
CA PHE A 151 4.27 -2.20 -12.71
C PHE A 151 5.28 -1.07 -12.50
N MET A 152 6.56 -1.38 -12.26
CA MET A 152 7.62 -0.37 -12.25
C MET A 152 7.84 0.26 -13.62
N GLU A 153 7.77 -0.52 -14.70
CA GLU A 153 7.82 -0.01 -16.06
C GLU A 153 6.60 0.90 -16.36
N ALA A 154 5.40 0.45 -15.99
CA ALA A 154 4.17 1.24 -16.11
C ALA A 154 4.28 2.57 -15.35
N GLU A 155 4.73 2.56 -14.08
CA GLU A 155 4.94 3.78 -13.27
C GLU A 155 5.83 4.80 -13.98
N ASN A 156 6.90 4.33 -14.64
CA ASN A 156 7.79 5.22 -15.38
C ASN A 156 7.14 5.78 -16.65
N LYS A 157 6.39 4.95 -17.39
CA LYS A 157 5.66 5.39 -18.60
C LYS A 157 4.53 6.37 -18.27
N MET A 158 3.90 6.27 -17.10
CA MET A 158 2.85 7.19 -16.66
C MET A 158 3.30 8.66 -16.65
N LYS A 159 4.59 8.94 -16.39
CA LYS A 159 5.14 10.30 -16.34
C LYS A 159 5.02 11.07 -17.66
N TYR A 160 4.99 10.35 -18.78
CA TYR A 160 5.00 10.92 -20.13
C TYR A 160 3.77 10.55 -20.96
N SER A 161 2.84 9.77 -20.40
CA SER A 161 1.65 9.31 -21.12
C SER A 161 0.60 10.41 -21.21
N SER A 162 0.00 10.58 -22.40
CA SER A 162 -1.17 11.45 -22.58
C SER A 162 -2.39 10.95 -21.82
N ILE A 163 -2.48 9.64 -21.59
CA ILE A 163 -3.51 8.99 -20.77
C ILE A 163 -2.78 8.33 -19.60
N ILE A 164 -2.87 8.92 -18.41
CA ILE A 164 -2.09 8.47 -17.24
C ILE A 164 -2.42 7.03 -16.81
N GLN A 165 -3.60 6.53 -17.16
CA GLN A 165 -4.10 5.20 -16.79
C GLN A 165 -3.61 4.10 -17.73
N LEU A 166 -3.39 4.45 -19.01
CA LEU A 166 -3.11 3.50 -20.08
C LEU A 166 -1.90 2.58 -19.79
N PRO A 167 -0.75 3.07 -19.28
CA PRO A 167 0.37 2.18 -18.97
C PRO A 167 0.03 1.10 -17.94
N LEU A 168 -0.81 1.41 -16.96
CA LEU A 168 -1.26 0.44 -15.96
C LEU A 168 -2.26 -0.55 -16.54
N GLU A 169 -3.19 -0.10 -17.36
CA GLU A 169 -4.16 -0.97 -18.04
C GLU A 169 -3.43 -1.98 -18.94
N LEU A 170 -2.43 -1.53 -19.71
CA LEU A 170 -1.61 -2.40 -20.53
C LEU A 170 -0.82 -3.41 -19.69
N ALA A 171 -0.21 -2.98 -18.59
CA ALA A 171 0.49 -3.89 -17.68
C ALA A 171 -0.45 -4.96 -17.12
N ILE A 172 -1.68 -4.60 -16.72
CA ILE A 172 -2.70 -5.56 -16.25
C ILE A 172 -3.01 -6.58 -17.34
N VAL A 173 -3.24 -6.12 -18.58
CA VAL A 173 -3.53 -7.01 -19.71
C VAL A 173 -2.38 -7.97 -19.94
N GLU A 174 -1.13 -7.50 -19.96
CA GLU A 174 0.06 -8.35 -20.14
C GLU A 174 0.20 -9.39 -19.02
N ILE A 175 0.07 -8.99 -17.76
CA ILE A 175 0.20 -9.87 -16.58
C ILE A 175 -0.87 -10.97 -16.57
N CYS A 176 -2.10 -10.64 -16.99
CA CYS A 176 -3.21 -11.57 -16.99
C CYS A 176 -3.31 -12.41 -18.28
N SER A 177 -2.74 -11.94 -19.40
CA SER A 177 -2.80 -12.62 -20.70
C SER A 177 -1.71 -13.66 -20.91
N LYS A 178 -0.63 -13.63 -20.11
CA LYS A 178 0.38 -14.70 -20.09
C LYS A 178 -0.22 -16.01 -19.55
N LYS A 179 -0.81 -16.77 -20.46
CA LYS A 179 -0.89 -18.23 -20.46
C LYS A 179 0.06 -18.72 -21.53
N GLU A 180 1.18 -19.31 -21.11
CA GLU A 180 1.76 -20.45 -21.81
C GLU A 180 1.77 -21.63 -20.83
#